data_AF-A0A2A4SPG0-F1
#
_entry.id   AF-A0A2A4SPG0-F1
#
_cell.length_a   1.000
_cell.length_b   1.000
_cell.length_c   1.000
_cell.angle_alpha   90.00
_cell.angle_beta   90.00
_cell.angle_gamma   90.00
#
_symmetry.space_group_name_H-M   'P 1'
#
loop_
_entity.id
_entity.type
_entity.pdbx_description
1 polymer ?
#
loop_
_entity_poly.entity_id
_entity_poly.type
_entity_poly.pdbx_seq_one_letter_code
_entity_poly.pdbx_strand_id
1 'polypeptide(L)'
;MKWILIMLLGIFVAGSSLAEIYTYKDKQGKVVFSDVPVKGAEKVIVPPVMTYEGSVQKSTIDANGSFKPTKLAEHQPYKRLVIAYPEQEGTVRDNQGELTIRYTLSPALQKGDKVEVFLNGEEHDGLELKGLDRGEHTVRLQVVDANGYAHVTSEDVVFYLHHQSKLF
;
A
#
# COMPACT_ATOMS: atom_id res chain seq x y z
N MET A 1 36.32 16.62 -49.18
CA MET A 1 34.86 16.37 -49.26
C MET A 1 34.40 14.93 -48.94
N LYS A 2 35.22 14.03 -48.37
CA LYS A 2 34.74 12.70 -47.93
C LYS A 2 34.90 12.40 -46.43
N TRP A 3 35.69 13.17 -45.69
CA TRP A 3 35.95 12.90 -44.25
C TRP A 3 35.14 13.78 -43.30
N ILE A 4 34.67 14.95 -43.76
CA ILE A 4 33.81 15.86 -42.96
C ILE A 4 32.34 15.36 -42.91
N LEU A 5 31.92 14.51 -43.85
CA LEU A 5 30.58 13.92 -43.85
C LEU A 5 30.43 12.76 -42.83
N ILE A 6 31.54 12.14 -42.40
CA ILE A 6 31.54 11.03 -41.44
C ILE A 6 31.51 11.55 -39.99
N MET A 7 32.06 12.74 -39.74
CA MET A 7 32.06 13.35 -38.41
C MET A 7 30.68 13.92 -38.01
N LEU A 8 29.80 14.19 -38.98
CA LEU A 8 28.48 14.78 -38.73
C LEU A 8 27.35 13.76 -38.49
N LEU A 9 27.58 12.46 -38.72
CA LEU A 9 26.56 11.41 -38.58
C LEU A 9 26.59 10.68 -37.21
N GLY A 10 27.58 10.98 -36.36
CA GLY A 10 27.77 10.29 -35.08
C GLY A 10 27.16 10.94 -33.84
N ILE A 11 26.47 12.08 -33.95
CA ILE A 11 26.03 12.89 -32.79
C ILE A 11 24.52 12.83 -32.54
N PHE A 12 23.76 12.12 -33.38
CA PHE A 12 22.37 11.87 -33.08
C PHE A 12 22.26 10.71 -32.08
N VAL A 13 21.49 10.94 -31.00
CA VAL A 13 21.02 9.98 -29.98
C VAL A 13 21.83 9.90 -28.68
N ALA A 14 21.49 10.78 -27.75
CA ALA A 14 21.32 10.49 -26.32
C ALA A 14 20.49 11.64 -25.74
N GLY A 15 19.25 11.51 -25.24
CA GLY A 15 18.64 10.43 -24.47
C GLY A 15 18.21 11.06 -23.14
N SER A 16 17.00 11.64 -23.10
CA SER A 16 16.40 12.20 -21.89
C SER A 16 16.11 11.09 -20.87
N SER A 17 16.58 11.21 -19.62
CA SER A 17 16.21 10.30 -18.52
C SER A 17 15.44 11.02 -17.42
N LEU A 18 14.20 10.58 -17.22
CA LEU A 18 13.40 10.69 -15.99
C LEU A 18 14.19 10.17 -14.78
N ALA A 19 13.80 10.53 -13.55
CA ALA A 19 14.39 10.04 -12.30
C ALA A 19 13.31 9.30 -11.45
N GLU A 20 13.38 7.96 -11.21
CA GLU A 20 12.51 7.19 -10.27
C GLU A 20 13.00 7.38 -8.82
N ILE A 21 12.96 6.40 -7.89
CA ILE A 21 13.36 6.53 -6.48
C ILE A 21 13.95 5.22 -5.96
N TYR A 22 15.15 5.27 -5.36
CA TYR A 22 15.91 4.22 -4.67
C TYR A 22 16.10 4.50 -3.17
N THR A 23 16.09 3.44 -2.37
CA THR A 23 16.31 3.50 -0.91
C THR A 23 17.55 2.71 -0.52
N TYR A 24 18.39 3.24 0.38
CA TYR A 24 19.50 2.50 1.00
C TYR A 24 19.56 2.74 2.53
N LYS A 25 20.16 1.78 3.26
CA LYS A 25 20.39 1.85 4.71
C LYS A 25 21.85 2.24 4.99
N ASP A 26 22.07 3.26 5.83
CA ASP A 26 23.42 3.65 6.23
C ASP A 26 23.98 2.80 7.40
N LYS A 27 25.26 3.01 7.73
CA LYS A 27 25.97 2.28 8.80
C LYS A 27 25.51 2.64 10.23
N GLN A 28 24.51 3.50 10.39
CA GLN A 28 23.87 3.82 11.66
C GLN A 28 22.39 3.38 11.70
N GLY A 29 21.92 2.63 10.70
CA GLY A 29 20.58 2.07 10.67
C GLY A 29 19.48 3.07 10.29
N LYS A 30 19.83 4.26 9.79
CA LYS A 30 18.85 5.25 9.33
C LYS A 30 18.57 5.05 7.84
N VAL A 31 17.29 5.03 7.48
CA VAL A 31 16.82 4.91 6.08
C VAL A 31 16.79 6.31 5.45
N VAL A 32 17.43 6.47 4.29
CA VAL A 32 17.42 7.70 3.48
C VAL A 32 16.90 7.38 2.07
N PHE A 33 15.95 8.16 1.58
CA PHE A 33 15.30 8.02 0.27
C PHE A 33 15.97 8.92 -0.79
N SER A 34 16.11 8.45 -2.04
CA SER A 34 16.73 9.19 -3.16
C SER A 34 16.03 8.91 -4.49
N ASP A 35 15.81 9.90 -5.36
CA ASP A 35 14.99 9.79 -6.58
C ASP A 35 15.76 9.36 -7.89
N VAL A 36 15.99 8.05 -8.25
CA VAL A 36 16.42 7.64 -9.66
C VAL A 36 15.79 6.27 -10.19
N PRO A 37 15.68 5.98 -11.54
CA PRO A 37 14.88 4.92 -12.20
C PRO A 37 15.49 3.67 -12.92
N VAL A 38 14.87 2.48 -12.81
CA VAL A 38 15.08 1.23 -13.59
C VAL A 38 13.88 0.80 -14.49
N LYS A 39 14.17 0.66 -15.80
CA LYS A 39 13.36 -0.02 -16.83
C LYS A 39 13.28 -1.54 -16.63
N GLY A 40 12.06 -2.11 -16.72
CA GLY A 40 11.88 -3.57 -16.91
C GLY A 40 10.54 -4.17 -16.45
N ALA A 41 9.46 -3.40 -16.33
CA ALA A 41 8.20 -3.88 -15.78
C ALA A 41 7.59 -5.01 -16.62
N GLU A 42 7.64 -6.24 -16.08
CA GLU A 42 6.92 -7.39 -16.60
C GLU A 42 5.49 -7.37 -16.05
N LYS A 43 4.52 -7.68 -16.92
CA LYS A 43 3.09 -7.56 -16.64
C LYS A 43 2.66 -8.65 -15.65
N VAL A 44 2.46 -8.29 -14.38
CA VAL A 44 1.90 -9.20 -13.37
C VAL A 44 0.38 -9.26 -13.54
N ILE A 45 -0.14 -10.47 -13.75
CA ILE A 45 -1.57 -10.76 -13.81
C ILE A 45 -2.09 -10.77 -12.38
N VAL A 46 -2.90 -9.77 -12.03
CA VAL A 46 -3.49 -9.66 -10.70
C VAL A 46 -4.63 -10.68 -10.56
N PRO A 47 -4.60 -11.58 -9.57
CA PRO A 47 -5.72 -12.45 -9.25
C PRO A 47 -6.96 -11.64 -8.81
N PRO A 48 -8.18 -12.19 -8.94
CA PRO A 48 -9.40 -11.45 -8.66
C PRO A 48 -9.46 -11.01 -7.20
N VAL A 49 -9.69 -9.70 -7.01
CA VAL A 49 -9.84 -9.07 -5.71
C VAL A 49 -11.07 -9.63 -5.01
N MET A 50 -10.90 -10.11 -3.78
CA MET A 50 -12.02 -10.38 -2.88
C MET A 50 -12.59 -9.04 -2.42
N THR A 51 -13.58 -8.54 -3.15
CA THR A 51 -14.37 -7.38 -2.74
C THR A 51 -15.22 -7.74 -1.53
N TYR A 52 -14.96 -7.11 -0.38
CA TYR A 52 -15.98 -6.99 0.65
C TYR A 52 -17.02 -5.97 0.19
N GLU A 53 -18.29 -6.32 0.25
CA GLU A 53 -19.40 -5.42 -0.05
C GLU A 53 -19.39 -4.27 0.97
N GLY A 54 -18.89 -3.11 0.55
CA GLY A 54 -19.10 -1.87 1.30
C GLY A 54 -20.60 -1.67 1.51
N SER A 55 -20.99 -1.38 2.75
CA SER A 55 -22.40 -1.20 3.13
C SER A 55 -23.10 -0.29 2.14
N VAL A 56 -24.05 -0.86 1.38
CA VAL A 56 -24.91 -0.09 0.49
C VAL A 56 -25.65 0.93 1.37
N GLN A 57 -25.28 2.20 1.27
CA GLN A 57 -26.14 3.26 1.79
C GLN A 57 -27.45 3.13 1.03
N LYS A 58 -28.45 2.62 1.74
CA LYS A 58 -29.81 2.41 1.25
C LYS A 58 -30.30 3.76 0.71
N SER A 59 -30.40 3.87 -0.61
CA SER A 59 -31.13 4.95 -1.25
C SER A 59 -32.56 4.92 -0.70
N THR A 60 -32.90 5.87 0.16
CA THR A 60 -34.28 6.11 0.55
C THR A 60 -35.00 6.63 -0.69
N ILE A 61 -35.81 5.76 -1.29
CA ILE A 61 -36.79 6.15 -2.30
C ILE A 61 -37.86 6.95 -1.56
N ASP A 62 -37.80 8.27 -1.67
CA ASP A 62 -38.96 9.11 -1.34
C ASP A 62 -40.08 8.80 -2.34
N ALA A 63 -41.31 8.73 -1.85
CA ALA A 63 -42.51 8.32 -2.58
C ALA A 63 -42.96 9.28 -3.71
N ASN A 64 -42.06 10.08 -4.29
CA ASN A 64 -42.40 11.14 -5.25
C ASN A 64 -41.59 11.14 -6.55
N GLY A 65 -41.07 9.98 -6.99
CA GLY A 65 -40.70 9.73 -8.39
C GLY A 65 -39.68 10.69 -9.03
N SER A 66 -38.95 11.48 -8.23
CA SER A 66 -37.92 12.37 -8.75
C SER A 66 -36.57 11.67 -8.66
N PHE A 67 -36.01 11.30 -9.81
CA PHE A 67 -34.60 10.94 -9.94
C PHE A 67 -33.77 12.18 -9.62
N LYS A 68 -33.44 12.39 -8.33
CA LYS A 68 -32.29 13.22 -7.99
C LYS A 68 -31.08 12.47 -8.52
N PRO A 69 -30.26 13.04 -9.41
CA PRO A 69 -28.99 12.42 -9.76
C PRO A 69 -28.24 12.22 -8.44
N THR A 70 -27.99 10.97 -8.08
CA THR A 70 -27.05 10.63 -7.01
C THR A 70 -25.76 11.30 -7.41
N LYS A 71 -25.45 12.44 -6.78
CA LYS A 71 -24.18 13.13 -6.96
C LYS A 71 -23.13 12.05 -6.69
N LEU A 72 -22.40 11.62 -7.72
CA LEU A 72 -21.22 10.78 -7.53
C LEU A 72 -20.43 11.48 -6.44
N ALA A 73 -20.25 10.82 -5.30
CA ALA A 73 -19.46 11.38 -4.23
C ALA A 73 -18.08 11.66 -4.84
N GLU A 74 -17.75 12.94 -4.98
CA GLU A 74 -16.44 13.35 -5.48
C GLU A 74 -15.39 12.67 -4.60
N HIS A 75 -14.39 12.03 -5.22
CA HIS A 75 -13.34 11.36 -4.49
C HIS A 75 -12.64 12.38 -3.59
N GLN A 76 -12.81 12.23 -2.27
CA GLN A 76 -12.23 13.15 -1.28
C GLN A 76 -10.84 12.67 -0.90
N PRO A 77 -9.88 13.58 -0.64
CA PRO A 77 -8.57 13.16 -0.14
C PRO A 77 -8.73 12.50 1.25
N TYR A 78 -8.06 11.37 1.45
CA TYR A 78 -8.00 10.73 2.76
C TYR A 78 -7.22 11.62 3.74
N LYS A 79 -7.76 11.80 4.95
CA LYS A 79 -7.20 12.68 5.97
C LYS A 79 -6.48 11.93 7.08
N ARG A 80 -6.88 10.68 7.33
CA ARG A 80 -6.37 9.88 8.44
C ARG A 80 -6.45 8.40 8.12
N LEU A 81 -5.35 7.69 8.33
CA LEU A 81 -5.28 6.23 8.38
C LEU A 81 -4.45 5.85 9.60
N VAL A 82 -5.05 5.15 10.56
CA VAL A 82 -4.39 4.78 11.83
C VAL A 82 -4.67 3.31 12.14
N ILE A 83 -3.63 2.57 12.47
CA ILE A 83 -3.73 1.19 12.95
C ILE A 83 -4.16 1.25 14.43
N ALA A 84 -5.31 0.64 14.73
CA ALA A 84 -5.89 0.56 16.07
C ALA A 84 -5.48 -0.73 16.80
N TYR A 85 -5.14 -1.78 16.05
CA TYR A 85 -4.56 -3.01 16.58
C TYR A 85 -3.72 -3.70 15.49
N PRO A 86 -2.50 -4.17 15.79
CA PRO A 86 -1.81 -4.14 17.08
C PRO A 86 -1.52 -2.72 17.57
N GLU A 87 -1.29 -2.56 18.86
CA GLU A 87 -0.85 -1.28 19.44
C GLU A 87 0.66 -1.10 19.23
N GLN A 88 1.13 0.15 19.19
CA GLN A 88 2.56 0.45 19.11
C GLN A 88 3.29 -0.15 20.31
N GLU A 89 4.35 -0.92 20.03
CA GLU A 89 5.13 -1.72 20.96
C GLU A 89 4.30 -2.73 21.77
N GLY A 90 3.08 -3.04 21.31
CA GLY A 90 2.16 -3.96 21.95
C GLY A 90 2.60 -5.41 21.82
N THR A 91 2.13 -6.26 22.74
CA THR A 91 2.38 -7.72 22.69
C THR A 91 1.12 -8.45 22.22
N VAL A 92 1.24 -9.18 21.11
CA VAL A 92 0.25 -10.12 20.60
C VAL A 92 0.62 -11.52 21.11
N ARG A 93 -0.36 -12.23 21.66
CA ARG A 93 -0.19 -13.63 22.12
C ARG A 93 -1.07 -14.53 21.29
N ASP A 94 -0.45 -15.23 20.36
CA ASP A 94 -1.12 -16.21 19.51
C ASP A 94 -0.17 -17.37 19.23
N ASN A 95 -0.64 -18.61 19.38
CA ASN A 95 0.20 -19.80 19.23
C ASN A 95 0.33 -20.26 17.78
N GLN A 96 -0.55 -19.79 16.91
CA GLN A 96 -0.60 -20.11 15.48
C GLN A 96 -0.01 -18.99 14.62
N GLY A 97 0.45 -17.91 15.26
CA GLY A 97 0.97 -16.72 14.58
C GLY A 97 -0.11 -15.99 13.80
N GLU A 98 -1.34 -15.95 14.32
CA GLU A 98 -2.45 -15.22 13.70
C GLU A 98 -2.56 -13.79 14.26
N LEU A 99 -2.78 -12.83 13.35
CA LEU A 99 -2.99 -11.44 13.69
C LEU A 99 -4.07 -10.83 12.79
N THR A 100 -5.16 -10.34 13.38
CA THR A 100 -6.16 -9.53 12.66
C THR A 100 -5.90 -8.05 12.89
N ILE A 101 -5.50 -7.34 11.85
CA ILE A 101 -5.25 -5.89 11.89
C ILE A 101 -6.58 -5.14 11.95
N ARG A 102 -6.67 -4.16 12.84
CA ARG A 102 -7.81 -3.22 12.93
C ARG A 102 -7.30 -1.82 12.70
N TYR A 103 -8.05 -1.02 11.95
CA TYR A 103 -7.66 0.35 11.61
C TYR A 103 -8.86 1.30 11.57
N THR A 104 -8.56 2.59 11.61
CA THR A 104 -9.52 3.67 11.39
C THR A 104 -9.09 4.48 10.18
N LEU A 105 -10.01 4.71 9.25
CA LEU A 105 -9.82 5.48 8.03
C LEU A 105 -10.87 6.60 7.94
N SER A 106 -10.45 7.81 7.58
CA SER A 106 -11.34 8.97 7.43
C SER A 106 -10.93 9.85 6.23
N PRO A 107 -11.87 10.18 5.32
CA PRO A 107 -13.19 9.58 5.08
C PRO A 107 -13.14 8.04 4.90
N ALA A 108 -14.30 7.37 4.94
CA ALA A 108 -14.38 5.93 4.72
C ALA A 108 -13.79 5.53 3.35
N LEU A 109 -13.35 4.28 3.22
CA LEU A 109 -12.76 3.76 1.97
C LEU A 109 -13.70 4.01 0.79
N GLN A 110 -13.16 4.63 -0.25
CA GLN A 110 -13.90 5.07 -1.43
C GLN A 110 -13.85 4.00 -2.51
N LYS A 111 -14.85 4.02 -3.39
CA LYS A 111 -15.01 2.99 -4.41
C LYS A 111 -13.82 3.02 -5.39
N GLY A 112 -13.20 1.86 -5.61
CA GLY A 112 -12.05 1.70 -6.50
C GLY A 112 -10.71 1.70 -5.78
N ASP A 113 -10.69 2.13 -4.50
CA ASP A 113 -9.49 2.10 -3.68
C ASP A 113 -9.48 0.81 -2.84
N LYS A 114 -8.28 0.36 -2.47
CA LYS A 114 -8.07 -0.80 -1.59
C LYS A 114 -7.08 -0.47 -0.48
N VAL A 115 -7.18 -1.20 0.62
CA VAL A 115 -6.18 -1.17 1.70
C VAL A 115 -5.18 -2.28 1.47
N GLU A 116 -3.91 -1.92 1.35
CA GLU A 116 -2.77 -2.83 1.29
C GLU A 116 -2.11 -2.91 2.66
N VAL A 117 -1.72 -4.13 3.04
CA VAL A 117 -1.01 -4.41 4.29
C VAL A 117 0.45 -4.68 3.95
N PHE A 118 1.35 -4.08 4.71
CA PHE A 118 2.77 -4.40 4.66
C PHE A 118 3.20 -4.95 6.00
N LEU A 119 3.74 -6.17 6.02
CA LEU A 119 4.36 -6.79 7.19
C LEU A 119 5.87 -6.86 6.94
N ASN A 120 6.67 -6.25 7.81
CA ASN A 120 8.13 -6.20 7.70
C ASN A 120 8.64 -5.66 6.34
N GLY A 121 7.82 -4.85 5.65
CA GLY A 121 8.11 -4.30 4.33
C GLY A 121 7.65 -5.17 3.16
N GLU A 122 7.11 -6.35 3.41
CA GLU A 122 6.52 -7.22 2.38
C GLU A 122 5.00 -7.02 2.30
N GLU A 123 4.47 -6.95 1.09
CA GLU A 123 3.02 -6.82 0.86
C GLU A 123 2.31 -8.12 1.26
N HIS A 124 1.20 -7.99 1.99
CA HIS A 124 0.34 -9.08 2.39
C HIS A 124 -1.10 -8.81 1.97
N ASP A 125 -1.75 -9.88 1.51
CA ASP A 125 -3.16 -9.84 1.16
C ASP A 125 -4.04 -9.94 2.40
N GLY A 126 -4.92 -8.96 2.55
CA GLY A 126 -5.94 -8.95 3.60
C GLY A 126 -5.42 -8.53 4.97
N LEU A 127 -6.38 -8.31 5.88
CA LEU A 127 -6.11 -7.82 7.24
C LEU A 127 -5.81 -8.93 8.24
N GLU A 128 -6.02 -10.19 7.84
CA GLU A 128 -5.73 -11.36 8.65
C GLU A 128 -4.41 -11.97 8.20
N LEU A 129 -3.40 -11.78 9.02
CA LEU A 129 -2.09 -12.39 8.81
C LEU A 129 -2.01 -13.71 9.58
N LYS A 130 -1.34 -14.70 8.98
CA LYS A 130 -1.22 -16.05 9.54
C LYS A 130 0.20 -16.54 9.40
N GLY A 131 0.62 -17.41 10.32
CA GLY A 131 1.95 -18.01 10.29
C GLY A 131 3.07 -16.99 10.58
N LEU A 132 2.78 -15.95 11.35
CA LEU A 132 3.83 -15.05 11.84
C LEU A 132 4.75 -15.81 12.79
N ASP A 133 6.05 -15.55 12.67
CA ASP A 133 7.04 -16.04 13.61
C ASP A 133 6.98 -15.29 14.94
N ARG A 134 7.49 -15.88 16.02
CA ARG A 134 7.63 -15.15 17.28
C ARG A 134 8.67 -14.02 17.12
N GLY A 135 8.47 -12.91 17.83
CA GLY A 135 9.42 -11.81 17.89
C GLY A 135 8.82 -10.47 17.47
N GLU A 136 9.70 -9.56 17.06
CA GLU A 136 9.31 -8.22 16.62
C GLU A 136 8.82 -8.25 15.16
N HIS A 137 7.72 -7.56 14.91
CA HIS A 137 7.17 -7.31 13.59
C HIS A 137 6.81 -5.85 13.44
N THR A 138 6.89 -5.36 12.21
CA THR A 138 6.41 -4.03 11.84
C THR A 138 5.26 -4.17 10.86
N VAL A 139 4.15 -3.48 11.11
CA VAL A 139 3.00 -3.42 10.21
C VAL A 139 2.71 -1.99 9.76
N ARG A 140 2.38 -1.84 8.49
CA ARG A 140 1.97 -0.57 7.87
C ARG A 140 0.78 -0.82 6.96
N LEU A 141 -0.13 0.15 6.87
CA LEU A 141 -1.24 0.15 5.92
C LEU A 141 -1.08 1.26 4.89
N GLN A 142 -1.50 0.98 3.67
CA GLN A 142 -1.65 1.99 2.62
C GLN A 142 -3.04 1.91 2.00
N VAL A 143 -3.62 3.06 1.65
CA VAL A 143 -4.79 3.10 0.78
C VAL A 143 -4.32 3.47 -0.61
N VAL A 144 -4.54 2.58 -1.57
CA VAL A 144 -4.12 2.76 -2.95
C VAL A 144 -5.31 2.74 -3.91
N ASP A 145 -5.18 3.42 -5.04
CA ASP A 145 -6.15 3.31 -6.13
C ASP A 145 -5.92 2.06 -7.00
N ALA A 146 -6.75 1.89 -8.03
CA ALA A 146 -6.62 0.80 -9.00
C ALA A 146 -5.32 0.84 -9.83
N ASN A 147 -4.58 1.96 -9.83
CA ASN A 147 -3.30 2.12 -10.51
C ASN A 147 -2.11 1.92 -9.56
N GLY A 148 -2.34 1.64 -8.28
CA GLY A 148 -1.30 1.50 -7.25
C GLY A 148 -0.81 2.84 -6.68
N TYR A 149 -1.49 3.95 -6.94
CA TYR A 149 -1.14 5.23 -6.33
C TYR A 149 -1.58 5.27 -4.86
N ALA A 150 -0.64 5.40 -3.94
CA ALA A 150 -0.92 5.53 -2.51
C ALA A 150 -1.47 6.91 -2.16
N HIS A 151 -2.77 6.97 -1.82
CA HIS A 151 -3.42 8.20 -1.37
C HIS A 151 -3.07 8.58 0.07
N VAL A 152 -2.90 7.59 0.94
CA VAL A 152 -2.48 7.78 2.33
C VAL A 152 -1.76 6.54 2.83
N THR A 153 -0.77 6.76 3.69
CA THR A 153 0.02 5.72 4.35
C THR A 153 -0.09 5.91 5.86
N SER A 154 -0.24 4.82 6.62
CA SER A 154 -0.22 4.87 8.08
C SER A 154 1.20 5.08 8.60
N GLU A 155 1.32 5.43 9.88
CA GLU A 155 2.57 5.24 10.61
C GLU A 155 2.92 3.75 10.70
N ASP A 156 4.21 3.46 10.89
CA ASP A 156 4.69 2.11 11.19
C ASP A 156 4.31 1.74 12.62
N VAL A 157 3.67 0.58 12.77
CA VAL A 157 3.39 -0.01 14.08
C VAL A 157 4.30 -1.19 14.30
N VAL A 158 5.18 -1.08 15.30
CA VAL A 158 6.03 -2.17 15.77
C VAL A 158 5.27 -2.93 16.85
N PHE A 159 5.24 -4.25 16.80
CA PHE A 159 4.61 -5.09 17.80
C PHE A 159 5.40 -6.39 18.02
N TYR A 160 5.14 -7.07 19.13
CA TYR A 160 5.83 -8.30 19.50
C TYR A 160 4.86 -9.47 19.54
N LEU A 161 5.14 -10.53 18.78
CA LEU A 161 4.37 -11.77 18.80
C LEU A 161 5.01 -12.81 19.71
N HIS A 162 4.22 -13.37 20.61
CA HIS A 162 4.63 -14.41 21.56
C HIS A 162 3.82 -15.68 21.34
N HIS A 163 4.52 -16.80 21.13
CA HIS A 163 3.93 -18.14 21.16
C HIS A 163 4.05 -18.72 22.57
N GLN A 164 3.01 -19.37 23.08
CA GLN A 164 3.13 -20.21 24.26
C GLN A 164 3.93 -21.46 23.89
N SER A 165 5.00 -21.70 24.62
CA SER A 165 5.75 -22.94 24.49
C SER A 165 4.94 -24.05 25.17
N LYS A 166 4.60 -25.11 24.44
CA LYS A 166 4.20 -26.37 25.08
C LYS A 166 5.47 -27.04 25.62
N LEU A 167 5.57 -27.16 26.93
CA LEU A 167 6.52 -28.06 27.57
C LEU A 167 5.99 -29.49 27.35
N PHE A 168 6.79 -30.32 26.67
CA PHE A 168 6.54 -31.75 26.54
C PHE A 168 7.11 -32.51 27.74
#